data_AF-A0A935VLF7-F1
#
_entry.id   AF-A0A935VLF7-F1
#
_cell.length_a   1.000
_cell.length_b   1.000
_cell.length_c   1.000
_cell.angle_alpha   90.00
_cell.angle_beta   90.00
_cell.angle_gamma   90.00
#
_symmetry.space_group_name_H-M   'P 1'
#
loop_
_entity.id
_entity.type
_entity.pdbx_description
1 polymer ?
#
loop_
_entity_poly.entity_id
_entity_poly.type
_entity_poly.pdbx_seq_one_letter_code
_entity_poly.pdbx_strand_id
1 'polypeptide(L)'
;MGAQNYGNSWIKFSQTYFKFPISKDGVYRIDSATLSTKFNLQTLNPKNLQLFIKGKEQHLYIFGESDNKINLNDYIEFYASHLQRDYDSLLYAGVNYLPNPYIPIFNDTIYGYLTVNSSISNLRYQEETDTTIANYPLADHFYSELIYSFPSTYNSVSDVQNIYSDPRYTQAEGPGINFNKGATLTSNFTNLSPYTSTPLNCYL
;
A
#
# COMPACT_ATOMS: atom_id res chain seq x y z
N MET A 1 -14.48 32.58 7.44
CA MET A 1 -13.70 32.00 6.33
C MET A 1 -13.06 30.72 6.83
N GLY A 2 -13.72 29.57 6.66
CA GLY A 2 -13.17 28.27 7.03
C GLY A 2 -12.64 27.60 5.78
N ALA A 3 -11.32 27.55 5.61
CA ALA A 3 -10.71 26.83 4.51
C ALA A 3 -11.05 25.34 4.65
N GLN A 4 -11.77 24.80 3.66
CA GLN A 4 -12.04 23.38 3.57
C GLN A 4 -10.70 22.64 3.53
N ASN A 5 -10.48 21.68 4.43
CA ASN A 5 -9.33 20.80 4.38
C ASN A 5 -9.48 19.93 3.12
N TYR A 6 -9.01 20.43 1.98
CA TYR A 6 -9.04 19.70 0.72
C TYR A 6 -8.18 18.44 0.84
N GLY A 7 -8.67 17.30 0.34
CA GLY A 7 -7.93 16.02 0.34
C GLY A 7 -6.59 16.05 -0.41
N ASN A 8 -6.30 17.14 -1.13
CA ASN A 8 -5.08 17.36 -1.90
C ASN A 8 -4.09 18.33 -1.22
N SER A 9 -4.27 18.62 0.07
CA SER A 9 -3.42 19.56 0.83
C SER A 9 -1.92 19.17 0.88
N TRP A 10 -1.62 17.89 0.65
CA TRP A 10 -0.27 17.33 0.53
C TRP A 10 0.42 17.66 -0.81
N ILE A 11 -0.33 18.08 -1.84
CA ILE A 11 0.23 18.43 -3.15
C ILE A 11 0.72 19.88 -3.12
N LYS A 12 1.99 20.07 -3.43
CA LYS A 12 2.64 21.37 -3.64
C LYS A 12 3.17 21.44 -5.06
N PHE A 13 2.53 22.25 -5.92
CA PHE A 13 2.88 22.32 -7.34
C PHE A 13 4.32 22.76 -7.64
N SER A 14 4.98 23.40 -6.68
CA SER A 14 6.40 23.79 -6.78
C SER A 14 7.38 22.65 -6.44
N GLN A 15 6.89 21.51 -5.93
CA GLN A 15 7.73 20.38 -5.55
C GLN A 15 7.83 19.35 -6.67
N THR A 16 8.98 18.67 -6.74
CA THR A 16 9.16 17.49 -7.59
C THR A 16 8.63 16.27 -6.88
N TYR A 17 7.86 15.45 -7.60
CA TYR A 17 7.33 14.18 -7.10
C TYR A 17 7.88 13.01 -7.91
N PHE A 18 8.50 12.06 -7.21
CA PHE A 18 8.82 10.76 -7.77
C PHE A 18 7.65 9.80 -7.52
N LYS A 19 6.92 9.49 -8.59
CA LYS A 19 5.77 8.57 -8.57
C LYS A 19 6.24 7.16 -8.93
N PHE A 20 5.85 6.17 -8.11
CA PHE A 20 6.13 4.76 -8.36
C PHE A 20 4.94 3.87 -7.95
N PRO A 21 4.71 2.75 -8.64
CA PRO A 21 3.60 1.83 -8.33
C PRO A 21 3.90 0.96 -7.11
N ILE A 22 2.88 0.68 -6.33
CA ILE A 22 2.87 -0.25 -5.19
C ILE A 22 1.79 -1.29 -5.49
N SER A 23 2.24 -2.49 -5.83
CA SER A 23 1.39 -3.62 -6.24
C SER A 23 1.38 -4.78 -5.26
N LYS A 24 2.25 -4.77 -4.25
CA LYS A 24 2.39 -5.85 -3.27
C LYS A 24 2.56 -5.30 -1.87
N ASP A 25 2.19 -6.11 -0.89
CA ASP A 25 2.45 -5.81 0.51
C ASP A 25 3.89 -6.15 0.85
N GLY A 26 4.62 -5.22 1.45
CA GLY A 26 5.96 -5.48 1.96
C GLY A 26 6.82 -4.23 2.09
N VAL A 27 8.11 -4.47 2.28
CA VAL A 27 9.12 -3.42 2.37
C VAL A 27 9.61 -3.06 0.97
N TYR A 28 9.60 -1.77 0.68
CA TYR A 28 10.12 -1.17 -0.55
C TYR A 28 11.43 -0.46 -0.24
N ARG A 29 12.39 -0.51 -1.16
CA ARG A 29 13.71 0.09 -1.02
C ARG A 29 14.09 0.87 -2.28
N ILE A 30 14.22 2.18 -2.13
CA ILE A 30 14.67 3.07 -3.20
C ILE A 30 16.14 3.43 -2.94
N ASP A 31 17.03 3.00 -3.82
CA ASP A 31 18.46 3.27 -3.72
C ASP A 31 18.86 4.67 -4.21
N SER A 32 20.06 5.11 -3.84
CA SER A 32 20.61 6.41 -4.25
C SER A 32 20.66 6.57 -5.78
N ALA A 33 20.93 5.50 -6.52
CA ALA A 33 20.96 5.54 -7.98
C ALA A 33 19.58 5.94 -8.54
N THR A 34 18.51 5.31 -8.04
CA THR A 34 17.13 5.62 -8.41
C THR A 34 16.73 7.02 -7.97
N LEU A 35 17.09 7.44 -6.76
CA LEU A 35 16.83 8.81 -6.26
C LEU A 35 17.50 9.87 -7.13
N SER A 36 18.72 9.63 -7.60
CA SER A 36 19.46 10.55 -8.46
C SER A 36 18.77 10.83 -9.80
N THR A 37 17.86 9.95 -10.25
CA THR A 37 17.10 10.16 -11.50
C THR A 37 16.03 11.25 -11.37
N LYS A 38 15.66 11.62 -10.14
CA LYS A 38 14.60 12.61 -9.86
C LYS A 38 15.04 13.78 -8.99
N PHE A 39 16.06 13.60 -8.16
CA PHE A 39 16.52 14.62 -7.22
C PHE A 39 18.02 14.89 -7.39
N ASN A 40 18.43 16.15 -7.19
CA ASN A 40 19.84 16.50 -7.12
C ASN A 40 20.40 16.11 -5.74
N LEU A 41 21.05 14.96 -5.65
CA LEU A 41 21.58 14.43 -4.40
C LEU A 41 22.69 15.29 -3.77
N GLN A 42 23.38 16.13 -4.56
CA GLN A 42 24.48 16.96 -4.06
C GLN A 42 24.01 18.06 -3.10
N THR A 43 22.76 18.53 -3.28
CA THR A 43 22.16 19.61 -2.49
C THR A 43 21.03 19.13 -1.60
N LEU A 44 20.62 17.87 -1.73
CA LEU A 44 19.50 17.30 -1.01
C LEU A 44 19.93 16.87 0.39
N ASN A 45 19.28 17.40 1.41
CA ASN A 45 19.35 16.83 2.74
C ASN A 45 18.33 15.68 2.85
N PRO A 46 18.74 14.44 3.18
CA PRO A 46 17.83 13.30 3.32
C PRO A 46 16.70 13.52 4.33
N LYS A 47 16.91 14.37 5.34
CA LYS A 47 15.88 14.72 6.34
C LYS A 47 14.68 15.43 5.74
N ASN A 48 14.82 16.03 4.57
CA ASN A 48 13.74 16.72 3.87
C ASN A 48 12.82 15.78 3.05
N LEU A 49 13.17 14.50 2.95
CA LEU A 49 12.37 13.54 2.20
C LEU A 49 11.04 13.24 2.92
N GLN A 50 9.97 13.19 2.13
CA GLN A 50 8.63 12.82 2.56
C GLN A 50 8.02 11.85 1.55
N LEU A 51 7.37 10.80 2.07
CA LEU A 51 6.63 9.85 1.26
C LEU A 51 5.14 10.00 1.53
N PHE A 52 4.36 10.14 0.46
CA PHE A 52 2.91 10.14 0.52
C PHE A 52 2.34 8.91 -0.17
N ILE A 53 1.48 8.18 0.55
CA ILE A 53 0.69 7.07 0.01
C ILE A 53 -0.77 7.37 0.37
N LYS A 54 -1.68 7.25 -0.62
CA LYS A 54 -3.12 7.53 -0.43
C LYS A 54 -3.39 8.91 0.21
N GLY A 55 -2.53 9.91 -0.09
CA GLY A 55 -2.62 11.28 0.42
C GLY A 55 -2.20 11.46 1.88
N LYS A 56 -1.62 10.45 2.53
CA LYS A 56 -1.09 10.51 3.90
C LYS A 56 0.41 10.33 3.90
N GLU A 57 1.11 11.14 4.69
CA GLU A 57 2.55 10.96 4.92
C GLU A 57 2.82 9.61 5.59
N GLN A 58 3.85 8.92 5.15
CA GLN A 58 4.28 7.63 5.66
C GLN A 58 5.64 7.75 6.33
N HIS A 59 5.90 6.85 7.28
CA HIS A 59 7.21 6.75 7.91
C HIS A 59 8.24 6.23 6.92
N LEU A 60 9.41 6.86 6.94
CA LEU A 60 10.56 6.47 6.15
C LEU A 60 11.71 6.03 7.05
N TYR A 61 12.43 5.01 6.62
CA TYR A 61 13.75 4.68 7.11
C TYR A 61 14.76 5.19 6.09
N ILE A 62 15.83 5.84 6.54
CA ILE A 62 16.86 6.36 5.65
C ILE A 62 18.21 5.88 6.18
N PHE A 63 18.82 4.96 5.44
CA PHE A 63 20.17 4.51 5.75
C PHE A 63 21.17 5.64 5.42
N GLY A 64 22.07 5.94 6.35
CA GLY A 64 23.07 7.00 6.18
C GLY A 64 22.61 8.42 6.56
N GLU A 65 21.38 8.62 7.04
CA GLU A 65 20.79 9.96 7.29
C GLU A 65 21.65 10.92 8.14
N SER A 66 22.50 10.38 9.03
CA SER A 66 23.26 11.13 10.03
C SER A 66 24.20 12.20 9.49
N ASP A 67 24.77 12.01 8.29
CA ASP A 67 25.72 12.94 7.68
C ASP A 67 25.03 14.06 6.85
N ASN A 68 23.70 14.03 6.80
CA ASN A 68 22.83 14.92 6.03
C ASN A 68 23.13 14.91 4.52
N LYS A 69 23.67 13.82 3.98
CA LYS A 69 23.91 13.61 2.54
C LYS A 69 23.32 12.27 2.12
N ILE A 70 23.20 12.10 0.79
CA ILE A 70 22.86 10.81 0.18
C ILE A 70 24.08 10.37 -0.62
N ASN A 71 24.77 9.36 -0.11
CA ASN A 71 25.96 8.75 -0.67
C ASN A 71 25.60 7.56 -1.58
N LEU A 72 26.61 6.97 -2.23
CA LEU A 72 26.44 5.91 -3.23
C LEU A 72 25.78 4.62 -2.68
N ASN A 73 25.86 4.37 -1.38
CA ASN A 73 25.30 3.17 -0.74
C ASN A 73 24.09 3.47 0.15
N ASP A 74 23.59 4.70 0.12
CA ASP A 74 22.46 5.11 0.91
C ASP A 74 21.15 4.74 0.21
N TYR A 75 20.13 4.45 1.00
CA TYR A 75 18.83 4.03 0.50
C TYR A 75 17.72 4.44 1.47
N ILE A 76 16.50 4.45 0.95
CA ILE A 76 15.29 4.71 1.73
C ILE A 76 14.47 3.42 1.76
N GLU A 77 13.93 3.09 2.92
CA GLU A 77 12.97 2.00 3.06
C GLU A 77 11.65 2.45 3.66
N PHE A 78 10.59 1.77 3.26
CA PHE A 78 9.27 1.95 3.84
C PHE A 78 8.43 0.70 3.64
N TYR A 79 7.54 0.44 4.58
CA TYR A 79 6.49 -0.55 4.40
C TYR A 79 5.33 0.08 3.63
N ALA A 80 4.83 -0.63 2.62
CA ALA A 80 3.61 -0.25 1.93
C ALA A 80 2.73 -1.48 1.69
N SER A 81 1.43 -1.24 1.66
CA SER A 81 0.44 -2.23 1.26
C SER A 81 -0.17 -1.86 -0.10
N HIS A 82 -0.59 -2.85 -0.87
CA HIS A 82 -1.39 -2.67 -2.08
C HIS A 82 -2.78 -2.06 -1.75
N LEU A 83 -3.61 -1.82 -2.78
CA LEU A 83 -4.95 -1.28 -2.55
C LEU A 83 -5.86 -2.32 -1.89
N GLN A 84 -5.98 -2.23 -0.58
CA GLN A 84 -7.09 -2.84 0.15
C GLN A 84 -8.37 -1.99 0.01
N ARG A 85 -9.54 -2.65 0.03
CA ARG A 85 -10.86 -2.10 -0.32
C ARG A 85 -11.44 -1.02 0.59
N ASP A 86 -10.70 -0.51 1.58
CA ASP A 86 -11.19 0.52 2.49
C ASP A 86 -11.80 1.73 1.75
N TYR A 87 -11.22 2.09 0.60
CA TYR A 87 -11.72 3.18 -0.25
C TYR A 87 -12.92 2.79 -1.11
N ASP A 88 -13.05 1.52 -1.50
CA ASP A 88 -14.19 1.05 -2.27
C ASP A 88 -15.48 1.10 -1.45
N SER A 89 -15.39 1.08 -0.11
CA SER A 89 -16.56 1.26 0.78
C SER A 89 -17.32 2.56 0.49
N LEU A 90 -16.63 3.61 0.04
CA LEU A 90 -17.23 4.90 -0.30
C LEU A 90 -18.15 4.85 -1.52
N LEU A 91 -18.03 3.80 -2.34
CA LEU A 91 -18.86 3.60 -3.54
C LEU A 91 -20.25 3.06 -3.18
N TYR A 92 -20.35 2.32 -2.06
CA TYR A 92 -21.56 1.62 -1.68
C TYR A 92 -22.47 2.49 -0.82
N ALA A 93 -23.75 2.50 -1.15
CA ALA A 93 -24.75 3.24 -0.39
C ALA A 93 -25.43 2.35 0.66
N GLY A 94 -25.29 2.70 1.94
CA GLY A 94 -26.07 2.08 3.03
C GLY A 94 -25.76 0.60 3.29
N VAL A 95 -24.52 0.17 3.05
CA VAL A 95 -24.09 -1.21 3.28
C VAL A 95 -23.44 -1.37 4.66
N ASN A 96 -23.73 -2.48 5.34
CA ASN A 96 -23.08 -2.84 6.60
C ASN A 96 -21.80 -3.66 6.40
N TYR A 97 -21.56 -4.14 5.18
CA TYR A 97 -20.40 -4.95 4.81
C TYR A 97 -20.05 -4.74 3.34
N LEU A 98 -18.78 -4.93 3.00
CA LEU A 98 -18.31 -4.95 1.62
C LEU A 98 -18.54 -6.34 1.01
N PRO A 99 -19.13 -6.46 -0.20
CA PRO A 99 -19.40 -7.76 -0.82
C PRO A 99 -18.15 -8.63 -1.03
N ASN A 100 -17.00 -8.02 -1.35
CA ASN A 100 -15.71 -8.70 -1.44
C ASN A 100 -14.60 -7.76 -0.92
N PRO A 101 -14.09 -7.92 0.32
CA PRO A 101 -13.10 -7.00 0.88
C PRO A 101 -11.68 -7.18 0.29
N TYR A 102 -11.43 -8.20 -0.52
CA TYR A 102 -10.08 -8.61 -0.93
C TYR A 102 -9.71 -8.24 -2.37
N ILE A 103 -10.69 -7.89 -3.22
CA ILE A 103 -10.44 -7.62 -4.64
C ILE A 103 -10.96 -6.24 -4.99
N PRO A 104 -10.15 -5.22 -5.26
CA PRO A 104 -10.65 -3.88 -5.57
C PRO A 104 -11.48 -3.84 -6.86
N ILE A 105 -12.44 -2.92 -6.95
CA ILE A 105 -13.35 -2.79 -8.11
C ILE A 105 -12.63 -2.20 -9.32
N PHE A 106 -11.79 -1.19 -9.11
CA PHE A 106 -11.26 -0.38 -10.21
C PHE A 106 -9.76 -0.54 -10.47
N ASN A 107 -8.96 -0.73 -9.43
CA ASN A 107 -7.51 -0.72 -9.55
C ASN A 107 -6.87 -1.52 -8.41
N ASP A 108 -5.91 -2.38 -8.72
CA ASP A 108 -5.15 -3.16 -7.74
C ASP A 108 -3.87 -2.44 -7.25
N THR A 109 -3.43 -1.43 -7.99
CA THR A 109 -2.13 -0.77 -7.80
C THR A 109 -2.32 0.63 -7.25
N ILE A 110 -1.77 0.91 -6.06
CA ILE A 110 -1.66 2.29 -5.59
C ILE A 110 -0.35 2.91 -6.02
N TYR A 111 -0.23 4.22 -5.90
CA TYR A 111 1.01 4.94 -6.17
C TYR A 111 1.54 5.60 -4.91
N GLY A 112 2.84 5.42 -4.70
CA GLY A 112 3.62 6.22 -3.77
C GLY A 112 4.16 7.46 -4.46
N TYR A 113 4.27 8.54 -3.69
CA TYR A 113 4.80 9.82 -4.13
C TYR A 113 5.89 10.26 -3.16
N LEU A 114 7.15 10.12 -3.56
CA LEU A 114 8.29 10.63 -2.80
C LEU A 114 8.57 12.08 -3.23
N THR A 115 8.78 12.96 -2.27
CA THR A 115 9.08 14.38 -2.51
C THR A 115 10.03 14.93 -1.45
N VAL A 116 10.44 16.19 -1.64
CA VAL A 116 11.39 16.90 -0.80
C VAL A 116 10.76 18.22 -0.36
N ASN A 117 10.74 18.47 0.95
CA ASN A 117 10.28 19.73 1.52
C ASN A 117 11.46 20.56 2.08
N SER A 118 11.15 21.57 2.89
CA SER A 118 12.15 22.37 3.61
C SER A 118 12.19 22.09 5.12
N SER A 119 11.41 21.11 5.60
CA SER A 119 11.34 20.72 7.01
C SER A 119 12.28 19.55 7.27
N ILE A 120 12.89 19.52 8.44
CA ILE A 120 13.64 18.36 8.94
C ILE A 120 12.81 17.49 9.91
N SER A 121 11.60 17.94 10.24
CA SER A 121 10.66 17.23 11.10
C SER A 121 9.61 16.53 10.23
N ASN A 122 9.99 15.39 9.65
CA ASN A 122 9.15 14.53 8.82
C ASN A 122 8.98 13.16 9.49
N LEU A 123 8.02 12.34 9.03
CA LEU A 123 7.80 11.02 9.64
C LEU A 123 8.98 10.07 9.37
N ARG A 124 9.53 9.48 10.44
CA ARG A 124 10.68 8.57 10.41
C ARG A 124 10.44 7.37 11.30
N TYR A 125 10.92 6.20 10.88
CA TYR A 125 11.00 5.05 11.80
C TYR A 125 12.04 5.34 12.88
N GLN A 126 11.74 4.91 14.10
CA GLN A 126 12.71 4.89 15.18
C GLN A 126 13.38 3.53 15.18
N GLU A 127 14.71 3.51 15.03
CA GLU A 127 15.47 2.27 15.20
C GLU A 127 15.44 1.86 16.68
N GLU A 128 15.02 0.63 16.92
CA GLU A 128 15.11 -0.01 18.23
C GLU A 128 16.26 -1.02 18.19
N THR A 129 17.16 -0.95 19.18
CA THR A 129 18.22 -1.95 19.35
C THR A 129 17.83 -2.89 20.48
N ASP A 130 17.24 -4.04 20.14
CA ASP A 130 17.00 -5.10 21.12
C ASP A 130 18.27 -5.95 21.30
N THR A 131 18.89 -5.83 22.47
CA THR A 131 20.08 -6.61 22.85
C THR A 131 19.72 -7.92 23.58
N THR A 132 18.44 -8.16 23.84
CA THR A 132 17.93 -9.25 24.67
C THR A 132 17.32 -10.41 23.88
N ILE A 133 17.23 -10.31 22.55
CA ILE A 133 16.76 -11.38 21.64
C ILE A 133 17.41 -12.74 21.94
N ALA A 134 18.71 -12.75 22.31
CA ALA A 134 19.43 -13.98 22.66
C ALA A 134 18.85 -14.72 23.88
N ASN A 135 18.06 -14.05 24.71
CA ASN A 135 17.44 -14.62 25.91
C ASN A 135 16.08 -15.26 25.63
N TYR A 136 15.50 -15.07 24.45
CA TYR A 136 14.22 -15.65 24.08
C TYR A 136 14.42 -16.96 23.30
N PRO A 137 13.66 -18.01 23.60
CA PRO A 137 13.69 -19.22 22.78
C PRO A 137 13.23 -18.88 21.37
N LEU A 138 13.90 -19.45 20.36
CA LEU A 138 13.50 -19.29 18.97
C LEU A 138 12.06 -19.79 18.78
N ALA A 139 11.22 -18.99 18.13
CA ALA A 139 9.89 -19.43 17.75
C ALA A 139 10.02 -20.54 16.69
N ASP A 140 9.38 -21.68 16.95
CA ASP A 140 9.33 -22.83 16.04
C ASP A 140 8.16 -22.75 15.04
N HIS A 141 7.33 -21.72 15.18
CA HIS A 141 6.18 -21.46 14.32
C HIS A 141 6.00 -19.97 14.09
N PHE A 142 5.27 -19.65 13.03
CA PHE A 142 4.77 -18.31 12.75
C PHE A 142 3.38 -18.42 12.14
N TYR A 143 2.62 -17.34 12.22
CA TYR A 143 1.31 -17.25 11.62
C TYR A 143 1.44 -16.66 10.21
N SER A 144 0.78 -17.30 9.24
CA SER A 144 0.62 -16.78 7.89
C SER A 144 -0.85 -16.83 7.50
N GLU A 145 -1.27 -15.87 6.69
CA GLU A 145 -2.61 -15.82 6.12
C GLU A 145 -2.51 -15.92 4.60
N LEU A 146 -3.33 -16.77 4.00
CA LEU A 146 -3.47 -16.88 2.56
C LEU A 146 -4.95 -16.82 2.21
N ILE A 147 -5.32 -15.83 1.42
CA ILE A 147 -6.71 -15.56 1.07
C ILE A 147 -6.91 -15.93 -0.40
N TYR A 148 -7.85 -16.84 -0.64
CA TYR A 148 -8.28 -17.17 -1.99
C TYR A 148 -9.58 -16.44 -2.29
N SER A 149 -9.52 -15.46 -3.19
CA SER A 149 -10.68 -14.69 -3.64
C SER A 149 -10.85 -14.84 -5.15
N PHE A 150 -12.09 -14.96 -5.62
CA PHE A 150 -12.43 -15.21 -7.01
C PHE A 150 -12.90 -13.91 -7.69
N PRO A 151 -12.12 -13.30 -8.60
CA PRO A 151 -12.56 -12.15 -9.40
C PRO A 151 -13.31 -12.55 -10.68
N SER A 152 -13.57 -13.83 -10.92
CA SER A 152 -13.86 -14.35 -12.27
C SER A 152 -15.13 -13.80 -12.91
N THR A 153 -16.05 -13.27 -12.11
CA THR A 153 -17.30 -12.67 -12.59
C THR A 153 -17.64 -11.41 -11.82
N TYR A 154 -18.31 -10.44 -12.46
CA TYR A 154 -18.88 -9.28 -11.80
C TYR A 154 -20.39 -9.47 -11.64
N ASN A 155 -20.89 -9.39 -10.41
CA ASN A 155 -22.31 -9.36 -10.14
C ASN A 155 -22.79 -7.91 -10.22
N SER A 156 -23.53 -7.53 -11.27
CA SER A 156 -24.09 -6.18 -11.41
C SER A 156 -25.37 -5.96 -10.60
N VAL A 157 -25.89 -7.01 -9.94
CA VAL A 157 -27.27 -7.07 -9.44
C VAL A 157 -28.28 -6.91 -10.59
N SER A 158 -29.44 -7.58 -10.50
CA SER A 158 -30.46 -7.42 -11.53
C SER A 158 -31.09 -6.04 -11.39
N ASP A 159 -31.05 -5.24 -12.44
CA ASP A 159 -31.92 -4.07 -12.57
C ASP A 159 -33.31 -4.50 -13.07
N VAL A 160 -34.30 -3.64 -12.86
CA VAL A 160 -35.61 -3.83 -13.45
C VAL A 160 -35.50 -3.40 -14.91
N GLN A 161 -35.72 -4.34 -15.83
CA GLN A 161 -35.63 -4.06 -17.27
C GLN A 161 -36.45 -2.81 -17.64
N ASN A 162 -35.82 -1.86 -18.34
CA ASN A 162 -36.39 -0.61 -18.85
C ASN A 162 -36.78 0.48 -17.83
N ILE A 163 -36.27 0.45 -16.59
CA ILE A 163 -36.45 1.56 -15.65
C ILE A 163 -35.10 1.91 -15.01
N TYR A 164 -34.64 3.15 -15.29
CA TYR A 164 -33.51 3.88 -14.70
C TYR A 164 -32.42 3.03 -14.02
N SER A 165 -31.24 2.94 -14.65
CA SER A 165 -30.04 2.40 -14.00
C SER A 165 -29.75 3.17 -12.71
N ASP A 166 -29.72 2.47 -11.58
CA ASP A 166 -29.28 3.05 -10.30
C ASP A 166 -27.76 3.26 -10.37
N PRO A 167 -27.24 4.50 -10.27
CA PRO A 167 -25.80 4.74 -10.33
C PRO A 167 -25.07 4.32 -9.05
N ARG A 168 -25.77 3.84 -8.02
CA ARG A 168 -25.20 3.49 -6.72
C ARG A 168 -24.82 2.02 -6.67
N TYR A 169 -23.62 1.74 -6.13
CA TYR A 169 -23.24 0.38 -5.79
C TYR A 169 -24.08 -0.11 -4.61
N THR A 170 -24.68 -1.28 -4.75
CA THR A 170 -25.58 -1.87 -3.75
C THR A 170 -24.94 -3.06 -3.02
N GLN A 171 -25.59 -3.55 -1.96
CA GLN A 171 -25.07 -4.55 -1.03
C GLN A 171 -24.60 -5.89 -1.62
N ALA A 172 -24.87 -6.16 -2.90
CA ALA A 172 -24.51 -7.40 -3.58
C ALA A 172 -23.68 -7.18 -4.85
N GLU A 173 -23.44 -5.93 -5.25
CA GLU A 173 -22.73 -5.62 -6.48
C GLU A 173 -21.22 -5.77 -6.30
N GLY A 174 -20.53 -6.39 -7.25
CA GLY A 174 -19.07 -6.49 -7.25
C GLY A 174 -18.50 -7.79 -7.82
N PRO A 175 -17.16 -7.88 -7.89
CA PRO A 175 -16.43 -9.07 -8.33
C PRO A 175 -16.58 -10.21 -7.33
N GLY A 176 -16.85 -11.39 -7.87
CA GLY A 176 -17.03 -12.63 -7.15
C GLY A 176 -17.11 -13.81 -8.11
N ILE A 177 -17.77 -14.88 -7.65
CA ILE A 177 -18.07 -16.04 -8.47
C ILE A 177 -19.56 -16.33 -8.47
N ASN A 178 -20.14 -16.50 -9.66
CA ASN A 178 -21.47 -17.07 -9.79
C ASN A 178 -21.43 -18.56 -9.44
N PHE A 179 -22.21 -18.95 -8.45
CA PHE A 179 -22.27 -20.33 -7.98
C PHE A 179 -23.68 -20.87 -8.05
N ASN A 180 -23.87 -21.94 -8.82
CA ASN A 180 -25.17 -22.58 -9.00
C ASN A 180 -25.52 -23.46 -7.81
N LYS A 181 -26.83 -23.59 -7.53
CA LYS A 181 -27.32 -24.52 -6.51
C LYS A 181 -26.85 -25.94 -6.82
N GLY A 182 -26.18 -26.56 -5.86
CA GLY A 182 -25.66 -27.94 -5.98
C GLY A 182 -24.31 -28.06 -6.67
N ALA A 183 -23.67 -26.95 -7.07
CA ALA A 183 -22.28 -26.97 -7.54
C ALA A 183 -21.31 -27.25 -6.37
N THR A 184 -20.05 -27.58 -6.70
CA THR A 184 -18.93 -27.68 -5.75
C THR A 184 -17.86 -26.68 -6.15
N LEU A 185 -17.31 -25.95 -5.17
CA LEU A 185 -16.19 -25.02 -5.35
C LEU A 185 -14.96 -25.61 -4.67
N THR A 186 -13.85 -25.72 -5.40
CA THR A 186 -12.58 -26.19 -4.84
C THR A 186 -11.56 -25.07 -4.85
N SER A 187 -11.06 -24.70 -3.67
CA SER A 187 -9.91 -23.81 -3.51
C SER A 187 -8.66 -24.63 -3.20
N ASN A 188 -7.58 -24.43 -3.94
CA ASN A 188 -6.30 -25.09 -3.68
C ASN A 188 -5.32 -24.07 -3.10
N PHE A 189 -4.91 -24.29 -1.86
CA PHE A 189 -3.80 -23.55 -1.25
C PHE A 189 -2.53 -24.37 -1.41
N THR A 190 -1.58 -23.87 -2.19
CA THR A 190 -0.24 -24.45 -2.33
C THR A 190 0.78 -23.50 -1.74
N ASN A 191 1.93 -24.01 -1.28
CA ASN A 191 3.02 -23.20 -0.71
C ASN A 191 2.54 -22.26 0.41
N LEU A 192 2.05 -22.81 1.53
CA LEU A 192 1.56 -22.10 2.72
C LEU A 192 2.68 -21.32 3.46
N SER A 193 3.36 -20.44 2.74
CA SER A 193 4.52 -19.67 3.19
C SER A 193 5.48 -20.54 3.99
N PRO A 194 6.21 -21.51 3.39
CA PRO A 194 7.20 -22.28 4.13
C PRO A 194 8.27 -21.32 4.68
N TYR A 195 8.71 -21.54 5.92
CA TYR A 195 9.85 -20.79 6.47
C TYR A 195 11.05 -20.93 5.53
N THR A 196 11.57 -19.79 5.08
CA THR A 196 12.84 -19.74 4.35
C THR A 196 13.84 -18.96 5.18
N SER A 197 15.07 -19.45 5.30
CA SER A 197 16.16 -18.69 5.94
C SER A 197 16.56 -17.43 5.17
N THR A 198 16.08 -17.30 3.92
CA THR A 198 16.24 -16.09 3.12
C THR A 198 15.15 -15.08 3.48
N PRO A 199 15.52 -13.83 3.81
CA PRO A 199 14.55 -12.77 4.03
C PRO A 199 13.70 -12.53 2.77
N LEU A 200 12.48 -12.04 2.96
CA LEU A 200 11.62 -11.65 1.84
C LEU A 200 12.31 -10.55 1.01
N ASN A 201 12.11 -10.61 -0.30
CA ASN A 201 12.66 -9.60 -1.21
C ASN A 201 12.11 -8.22 -0.85
N CYS A 202 12.98 -7.21 -0.84
CA CYS A 202 12.55 -5.82 -0.90
C CYS A 202 12.01 -5.53 -2.30
N TYR A 203 10.90 -4.79 -2.35
CA TYR A 203 10.39 -4.23 -3.59
C TYR A 203 11.14 -2.93 -3.93
N LEU A 204 10.88 -2.42 -5.14
CA LEU A 204 11.65 -1.39 -5.83
C LEU A 204 11.83 -0.05 -5.06
#